data_AF-A0A0V1NV06-F1
#
_entry.id   AF-A0A0V1NV06-F1
#
_cell.length_a   1.000
_cell.length_b   1.000
_cell.length_c   1.000
_cell.angle_alpha   90.00
_cell.angle_beta   90.00
_cell.angle_gamma   90.00
#
_symmetry.space_group_name_H-M   'P 1'
#
loop_
_entity.id
_entity.type
_entity.pdbx_description
1 polymer ?
#
loop_
_entity_poly.entity_id
_entity_poly.type
_entity_poly.pdbx_seq_one_letter_code
_entity_poly.pdbx_strand_id
1 'polypeptide(L)'
;MRNFRDLNRTSNVQHEMKQNRIIDRIYNKLNAGLNIQVRREVVAHIWSKHGCRKNAQKWSGNFDKRIPSYFFNEYQLVKAIIEATSLLSEEWIEQFPNQIYVFASFEEPIGRSVVNISRTMSVLCISSFVLVILNRNQGLVTAYPI
;
A
#
# COMPACT_ATOMS: atom_id res chain seq x y z
N MET A 1 -8.45 -38.36 -4.70
CA MET A 1 -8.87 -36.95 -4.93
C MET A 1 -9.22 -36.16 -3.66
N ARG A 2 -9.47 -36.76 -2.48
CA ARG A 2 -9.71 -36.00 -1.22
C ARG A 2 -8.44 -35.30 -0.68
N ASN A 3 -7.30 -36.00 -0.63
CA ASN A 3 -6.05 -35.46 -0.08
C ASN A 3 -5.52 -34.18 -0.75
N PHE A 4 -5.74 -33.99 -2.06
CA PHE A 4 -5.33 -32.77 -2.77
C PHE A 4 -6.16 -31.53 -2.40
N ARG A 5 -7.46 -31.71 -2.09
CA ARG A 5 -8.32 -30.59 -1.67
C ARG A 5 -7.97 -30.12 -0.27
N ASP A 6 -7.60 -31.05 0.62
CA ASP A 6 -7.23 -30.73 2.00
C ASP A 6 -5.85 -30.06 2.11
N LEU A 7 -4.88 -30.46 1.27
CA LEU A 7 -3.58 -29.79 1.12
C LEU A 7 -3.71 -28.36 0.58
N ASN A 8 -4.59 -28.14 -0.40
CA ASN A 8 -4.86 -26.80 -0.93
C ASN A 8 -5.62 -25.91 0.07
N ARG A 9 -6.46 -26.50 0.92
CA ARG A 9 -7.18 -25.76 1.97
C ARG A 9 -6.23 -25.32 3.09
N THR A 10 -5.35 -26.22 3.55
CA THR A 10 -4.35 -25.90 4.59
C THR A 10 -3.31 -24.90 4.10
N SER A 11 -2.88 -24.98 2.84
CA SER A 11 -1.93 -24.00 2.27
C SER A 11 -2.54 -22.59 2.13
N ASN A 12 -3.81 -22.50 1.75
CA ASN A 12 -4.53 -21.22 1.69
C ASN A 12 -4.71 -20.59 3.08
N VAL A 13 -5.08 -21.38 4.09
CA VAL A 13 -5.20 -20.88 5.47
C VAL A 13 -3.84 -20.38 6.00
N GLN A 14 -2.75 -21.12 5.77
CA GLN A 14 -1.41 -20.69 6.17
C GLN A 14 -0.98 -19.40 5.45
N HIS A 15 -1.31 -19.27 4.16
CA HIS A 15 -1.06 -18.05 3.41
C HIS A 15 -1.84 -16.86 3.98
N GLU A 16 -3.13 -17.01 4.27
CA GLU A 16 -3.96 -15.97 4.88
C GLU A 16 -3.44 -15.55 6.26
N MET A 17 -3.06 -16.50 7.11
CA MET A 17 -2.43 -16.21 8.40
C MET A 17 -1.14 -15.40 8.23
N LYS A 18 -0.32 -15.73 7.23
CA LYS A 18 0.91 -14.99 6.93
C LYS A 18 0.62 -13.57 6.47
N GLN A 19 -0.35 -13.38 5.58
CA GLN A 19 -0.75 -12.05 5.10
C GLN A 19 -1.30 -11.20 6.26
N ASN A 20 -2.14 -11.76 7.11
CA ASN A 20 -2.66 -11.08 8.30
C ASN A 20 -1.55 -10.63 9.24
N ARG A 21 -0.56 -11.48 9.51
CA ARG A 21 0.61 -11.09 10.32
C ARG A 21 1.39 -9.92 9.70
N ILE A 22 1.55 -9.89 8.37
CA ILE A 22 2.21 -8.77 7.70
C ILE A 22 1.38 -7.49 7.85
N ILE A 23 0.07 -7.57 7.61
CA ILE A 23 -0.87 -6.45 7.77
C ILE A 23 -0.80 -5.91 9.20
N ASP A 24 -0.78 -6.77 10.21
CA ASP A 24 -0.70 -6.37 11.62
C ASP A 24 0.63 -5.65 11.92
N ARG A 25 1.75 -6.14 11.38
CA ARG A 25 3.05 -5.46 11.54
C ARG A 25 3.08 -4.09 10.87
N ILE A 26 2.53 -3.97 9.67
CA ILE A 26 2.43 -2.68 8.97
C ILE A 26 1.53 -1.74 9.78
N TYR A 27 0.35 -2.20 10.18
CA TYR A 27 -0.62 -1.44 10.96
C TYR A 27 0.01 -0.91 12.25
N ASN A 28 0.67 -1.77 13.03
CA ASN A 28 1.31 -1.36 14.28
C ASN A 28 2.42 -0.32 14.06
N LYS A 29 3.25 -0.48 13.02
CA LYS A 29 4.31 0.50 12.69
C LYS A 29 3.73 1.84 12.26
N LEU A 30 2.71 1.82 11.41
CA LEU A 30 2.05 3.05 10.95
C LEU A 30 1.31 3.73 12.12
N ASN A 31 0.56 2.98 12.92
CA ASN A 31 -0.17 3.53 14.06
C ASN A 31 0.77 4.10 15.15
N ALA A 32 2.01 3.61 15.24
CA ALA A 32 3.02 4.16 16.15
C ALA A 32 3.78 5.36 15.55
N GLY A 33 3.98 5.40 14.23
CA GLY A 33 4.78 6.43 13.56
C GLY A 33 3.96 7.60 13.01
N LEU A 34 2.63 7.49 12.98
CA LEU A 34 1.75 8.48 12.39
C LEU A 34 0.90 9.16 13.46
N ASN A 35 0.81 10.48 13.41
CA ASN A 35 -0.11 11.25 14.24
C ASN A 35 -1.50 11.42 13.59
N ILE A 36 -1.97 10.36 12.93
CA ILE A 36 -3.23 10.34 12.20
C ILE A 36 -3.90 8.98 12.40
N GLN A 37 -5.22 8.92 12.25
CA GLN A 37 -5.93 7.65 12.34
C GLN A 37 -5.44 6.67 11.26
N VAL A 38 -5.06 5.47 11.68
CA VAL A 38 -4.75 4.36 10.79
C VAL A 38 -5.81 3.29 10.99
N ARG A 39 -6.43 2.83 9.90
CA ARG A 39 -7.42 1.75 9.94
C ARG A 39 -6.80 0.48 9.37
N ARG A 40 -7.00 -0.64 10.07
CA ARG A 40 -6.42 -1.93 9.66
C ARG A 40 -6.95 -2.38 8.29
N GLU A 41 -8.22 -2.13 7.97
CA GLU A 41 -8.77 -2.45 6.64
C GLU A 41 -8.11 -1.65 5.52
N VAL A 42 -7.70 -0.40 5.79
CA VAL A 42 -6.96 0.42 4.82
C VAL A 42 -5.56 -0.14 4.62
N VAL A 43 -4.87 -0.51 5.70
CA VAL A 43 -3.56 -1.16 5.59
C VAL A 43 -3.65 -2.47 4.81
N ALA A 44 -4.69 -3.27 5.06
CA ALA A 44 -4.95 -4.48 4.30
C ALA A 44 -5.18 -4.19 2.82
N HIS A 45 -5.95 -3.14 2.49
CA HIS A 45 -6.17 -2.71 1.11
C HIS A 45 -4.85 -2.32 0.44
N ILE A 46 -4.08 -1.40 1.04
CA ILE A 46 -2.78 -0.96 0.52
C ILE A 46 -1.87 -2.16 0.33
N TRP A 47 -1.75 -3.04 1.32
CA TRP A 47 -0.89 -4.22 1.24
C TRP A 47 -1.32 -5.17 0.12
N SER A 48 -2.63 -5.45 0.01
CA SER A 48 -3.19 -6.39 -0.98
C SER A 48 -3.07 -5.90 -2.42
N LYS A 49 -3.09 -4.58 -2.64
CA LYS A 49 -3.06 -3.98 -3.98
C LYS A 49 -1.67 -3.47 -4.37
N HIS A 50 -1.00 -2.79 -3.44
CA HIS A 50 0.24 -2.03 -3.66
C HIS A 50 1.42 -2.50 -2.81
N GLY A 51 1.22 -3.41 -1.85
CA GLY A 51 2.25 -3.74 -0.85
C GLY A 51 3.49 -4.46 -1.36
N CYS A 52 3.34 -5.27 -2.41
CA CYS A 52 4.46 -5.90 -3.10
C CYS A 52 4.06 -6.39 -4.49
N ARG A 53 5.06 -6.76 -5.31
CA ARG A 53 4.85 -7.29 -6.66
C ARG A 53 3.85 -8.46 -6.70
N LYS A 54 3.99 -9.43 -5.79
CA LYS A 54 3.13 -10.62 -5.75
C LYS A 54 1.67 -10.26 -5.50
N ASN A 55 1.44 -9.31 -4.60
CA ASN A 55 0.11 -8.83 -4.26
C ASN A 55 -0.51 -8.03 -5.43
N ALA A 56 0.26 -7.12 -6.03
CA ALA A 56 -0.16 -6.38 -7.21
C ALA A 56 -0.53 -7.29 -8.39
N GLN A 57 0.28 -8.34 -8.64
CA GLN A 57 -0.02 -9.35 -9.66
C GLN A 57 -1.33 -10.11 -9.37
N LYS A 58 -1.55 -10.51 -8.11
CA LYS A 58 -2.79 -11.17 -7.70
C LYS A 58 -4.00 -10.24 -7.84
N TRP A 59 -3.85 -8.98 -7.47
CA TRP A 59 -4.89 -7.96 -7.60
C TRP A 59 -5.29 -7.75 -9.06
N SER A 60 -4.29 -7.67 -9.94
CA SER A 60 -4.51 -7.58 -11.39
C SER A 60 -5.37 -8.76 -11.89
N GLY A 61 -4.99 -10.00 -11.58
CA GLY A 61 -5.76 -11.18 -12.00
C GLY A 61 -7.23 -11.18 -11.57
N ASN A 62 -7.57 -10.47 -10.49
CA ASN A 62 -8.93 -10.42 -9.93
C ASN A 62 -9.78 -9.24 -10.45
N PHE A 63 -9.17 -8.12 -10.85
CA PHE A 63 -9.91 -6.87 -11.11
C PHE A 63 -9.53 -6.16 -12.41
N ASP A 64 -8.27 -6.20 -12.84
CA ASP A 64 -7.78 -5.46 -14.01
C ASP A 64 -6.59 -6.20 -14.64
N LYS A 65 -6.56 -6.39 -15.96
CA LYS A 65 -5.43 -7.04 -16.64
C LYS A 65 -4.09 -6.30 -16.47
N ARG A 66 -4.08 -5.09 -15.89
CA ARG A 66 -2.87 -4.31 -15.60
C ARG A 66 -2.41 -4.47 -14.15
N ILE A 67 -1.11 -4.70 -13.98
CA ILE A 67 -0.47 -4.72 -12.65
C ILE A 67 -0.46 -3.29 -12.11
N PRO A 68 -1.03 -3.02 -10.91
CA PRO A 68 -0.98 -1.69 -10.29
C PRO A 68 0.45 -1.37 -9.80
N SER A 69 0.67 -0.11 -9.42
CA SER A 69 1.92 0.29 -8.78
C SER A 69 2.14 -0.48 -7.48
N TYR A 70 3.39 -0.70 -7.08
CA TYR A 70 3.70 -1.46 -5.87
C TYR A 70 5.01 -1.09 -5.22
N PHE A 71 5.06 -1.13 -3.89
CA PHE A 71 6.28 -1.02 -3.10
C PHE A 71 7.13 -2.28 -3.25
N PHE A 72 8.46 -2.17 -3.08
CA PHE A 72 9.31 -3.35 -3.14
C PHE A 72 9.06 -4.33 -1.99
N ASN A 73 8.75 -3.83 -0.80
CA ASN A 73 8.52 -4.64 0.40
C ASN A 73 7.80 -3.84 1.51
N GLU A 74 7.54 -4.53 2.63
CA GLU A 74 6.94 -3.97 3.85
C GLU A 74 7.69 -2.74 4.37
N TYR A 75 9.03 -2.79 4.37
CA TYR A 75 9.86 -1.71 4.90
C TYR A 75 9.71 -0.43 4.06
N GLN A 76 9.82 -0.53 2.72
CA GLN A 76 9.67 0.61 1.84
C GLN A 76 8.26 1.22 1.89
N LEU A 77 7.22 0.40 2.01
CA LEU A 77 5.85 0.89 2.23
C LEU A 77 5.75 1.72 3.51
N VAL A 78 6.20 1.16 4.64
CA VAL A 78 6.09 1.83 5.95
C VAL A 78 6.91 3.10 5.98
N LYS A 79 8.18 3.03 5.55
CA LYS A 79 9.10 4.17 5.47
C LYS A 79 8.48 5.28 4.64
N ALA A 80 7.98 4.96 3.45
CA ALA A 80 7.46 5.95 2.54
C ALA A 80 6.24 6.68 3.10
N ILE A 81 5.32 5.97 3.75
CA ILE A 81 4.14 6.60 4.36
C ILE A 81 4.56 7.51 5.52
N ILE A 82 5.37 7.01 6.45
CA ILE A 82 5.79 7.78 7.64
C ILE A 82 6.54 9.05 7.23
N GLU A 83 7.56 8.93 6.38
CA GLU A 83 8.38 10.07 5.97
C GLU A 83 7.57 11.08 5.16
N ALA A 84 6.70 10.63 4.25
CA ALA A 84 5.84 11.54 3.49
C ALA A 84 4.93 12.38 4.39
N THR A 85 4.40 11.77 5.46
CA THR A 85 3.47 12.45 6.38
C THR A 85 4.15 13.12 7.56
N SER A 86 5.48 13.03 7.69
CA SER A 86 6.22 13.50 8.88
C SER A 86 6.07 14.99 9.15
N LEU A 87 5.86 15.79 8.09
CA LEU A 87 5.69 17.25 8.17
C LEU A 87 4.26 17.69 8.47
N LEU A 88 3.31 16.75 8.58
CA LEU A 88 1.95 17.07 8.97
C LEU A 88 1.92 17.31 10.49
N SER A 89 2.01 18.58 10.92
CA SER A 89 1.86 19.00 12.32
C SER A 89 0.45 18.69 12.84
N GLU A 90 0.25 18.52 14.15
CA GLU A 90 -1.08 18.21 14.74
C GLU A 90 -2.24 19.08 14.23
N GLU A 91 -1.94 20.34 13.89
CA GLU A 91 -2.87 21.34 13.38
C GLU A 91 -3.27 21.14 11.91
N TRP A 92 -2.64 20.20 11.18
CA TRP A 92 -2.93 19.92 9.76
C TRP A 92 -4.40 19.54 9.55
N ILE A 93 -5.03 18.88 10.53
CA ILE A 93 -6.43 18.45 10.46
C ILE A 93 -7.38 19.66 10.40
N GLU A 94 -6.99 20.80 10.96
CA GLU A 94 -7.84 21.99 11.05
C GLU A 94 -7.69 22.93 9.85
N GLN A 95 -6.51 22.95 9.22
CA GLN A 95 -6.15 23.93 8.19
C GLN A 95 -6.42 23.45 6.76
N PHE A 96 -6.61 22.14 6.54
CA PHE A 96 -6.65 21.55 5.20
C PHE A 96 -8.05 21.04 4.80
N PRO A 97 -8.32 20.93 3.48
CA PRO A 97 -9.57 20.38 2.96
C PRO A 97 -9.82 18.94 3.44
N ASN A 98 -11.07 18.47 3.31
CA ASN A 98 -11.49 17.13 3.75
C ASN A 98 -10.55 16.00 3.29
N GLN A 99 -9.89 16.16 2.14
CA GLN A 99 -8.90 15.21 1.62
C GLN A 99 -7.63 15.94 1.17
N ILE A 100 -6.47 15.40 1.53
CA ILE A 100 -5.16 15.88 1.10
C ILE A 100 -4.36 14.79 0.38
N TYR A 101 -3.48 15.25 -0.49
CA TYR A 101 -2.59 14.43 -1.32
C TYR A 101 -1.17 14.83 -0.99
N VAL A 102 -0.44 13.93 -0.35
CA VAL A 102 0.91 14.15 0.13
C VAL A 102 1.88 13.45 -0.80
N PHE A 103 2.84 14.20 -1.31
CA PHE A 103 3.85 13.73 -2.24
C PHE A 103 5.20 13.78 -1.56
N ALA A 104 5.97 12.70 -1.66
CA ALA A 104 7.35 12.69 -1.18
C ALA A 104 8.26 11.98 -2.18
N SER A 105 9.48 12.50 -2.29
CA SER A 105 10.58 11.94 -3.07
C SER A 105 11.62 11.34 -2.13
N PHE A 106 12.18 10.21 -2.54
CA PHE A 106 13.21 9.48 -1.81
C PHE A 106 14.49 9.41 -2.66
N GLU A 107 15.65 9.39 -2.01
CA GLU A 107 16.92 9.18 -2.72
C GLU A 107 16.95 7.78 -3.36
N GLU A 108 16.56 6.77 -2.58
CA GLU A 108 16.51 5.38 -3.02
C GLU A 108 15.12 5.00 -3.58
N PRO A 109 15.05 4.18 -4.62
CA PRO A 109 13.77 3.73 -5.15
C PRO A 109 12.96 2.89 -4.15
N ILE A 110 11.67 3.20 -4.05
CA ILE A 110 10.75 2.60 -3.08
C ILE A 110 9.86 1.51 -3.70
N GLY A 111 9.71 1.53 -5.03
CA GLY A 111 8.78 0.63 -5.72
C GLY A 111 8.75 0.81 -7.23
N ARG A 112 7.61 0.40 -7.81
CA ARG A 112 7.30 0.63 -9.21
C ARG A 112 5.98 1.38 -9.37
N SER A 113 6.00 2.38 -10.26
CA SER A 113 4.82 3.13 -10.68
C SER A 113 4.33 2.64 -12.04
N VAL A 114 3.02 2.80 -12.29
CA VAL A 114 2.41 2.53 -13.59
C VAL A 114 2.42 3.81 -14.40
N VAL A 115 3.17 3.81 -15.49
CA VAL A 115 3.22 4.92 -16.45
C VAL A 115 2.43 4.53 -17.68
N ASN A 116 1.35 5.26 -17.97
CA ASN A 116 0.61 5.10 -19.20
C ASN A 116 1.35 5.81 -20.34
N ILE A 117 1.87 5.04 -21.29
CA ILE A 117 2.50 5.59 -22.51
C ILE A 117 1.42 5.91 -23.55
N SER A 118 0.33 5.13 -23.58
CA SER A 118 -0.83 5.38 -24.42
C SER A 118 -2.11 4.87 -23.74
N ARG A 119 -3.26 5.04 -24.39
CA ARG A 119 -4.54 4.47 -23.90
C ARG A 119 -4.46 2.96 -23.69
N THR A 120 -3.68 2.26 -24.49
CA THR A 120 -3.58 0.79 -24.49
C THR A 120 -2.29 0.27 -23.87
N MET A 121 -1.28 1.12 -23.68
CA MET A 121 0.04 0.71 -23.23
C MET A 121 0.43 1.38 -21.93
N SER A 122 0.74 0.57 -20.92
CA SER A 122 1.27 0.99 -19.64
C SER A 122 2.51 0.18 -19.28
N VAL A 123 3.51 0.82 -18.68
CA VAL A 123 4.75 0.17 -18.22
C VAL A 123 4.95 0.39 -16.73
N LEU A 124 5.66 -0.55 -16.09
CA LEU A 124 6.06 -0.44 -14.70
C LEU A 124 7.47 0.13 -14.59
N CYS A 125 7.58 1.41 -14.24
CA CYS A 125 8.85 2.10 -14.05
C CYS A 125 9.28 2.02 -12.59
N ILE A 126 10.59 1.98 -12.35
CA ILE A 126 11.13 2.18 -11.00
C ILE A 126 10.75 3.58 -10.53
N SER A 127 10.29 3.71 -9.28
CA SER A 127 9.86 4.98 -8.71
C SER A 127 10.50 5.21 -7.33
N SER A 128 10.92 6.45 -7.12
CA SER A 128 11.33 7.00 -5.84
C SER A 128 10.32 8.03 -5.32
N PHE A 129 9.09 8.04 -5.84
CA PHE A 129 8.03 8.96 -5.43
C PHE A 129 6.85 8.19 -4.87
N VAL A 130 6.26 8.71 -3.79
CA VAL A 130 5.03 8.17 -3.20
C VAL A 130 3.93 9.22 -3.22
N LEU A 131 2.71 8.76 -3.46
CA LEU A 131 1.49 9.49 -3.14
C LEU A 131 0.84 8.83 -1.92
N VAL A 132 0.60 9.62 -0.88
CA VAL A 132 -0.20 9.26 0.29
C VAL A 132 -1.46 10.11 0.29
N ILE A 133 -2.62 9.47 0.38
CA ILE A 133 -3.92 10.16 0.44
C ILE A 133 -4.45 10.05 1.86
N LEU A 134 -4.77 11.20 2.45
CA LEU A 134 -5.33 11.31 3.78
C LEU A 134 -6.68 12.00 3.71
N ASN A 135 -7.58 11.61 4.60
CA ASN A 135 -8.87 12.25 4.79
C ASN A 135 -9.06 12.63 6.25
N ARG A 136 -9.61 13.82 6.51
CA ARG A 136 -9.76 14.39 7.85
C ARG A 136 -10.49 13.47 8.83
N ASN A 137 -11.55 12.81 8.38
CA ASN A 137 -12.42 11.98 9.22
C ASN A 137 -12.00 10.50 9.25
N GLN A 138 -11.12 10.10 8.34
CA GLN A 138 -10.78 8.70 8.09
C GLN A 138 -9.29 8.39 8.33
N GLY A 139 -8.47 9.43 8.46
CA GLY A 139 -7.02 9.36 8.49
C GLY A 139 -6.45 8.84 7.18
N LEU A 140 -5.59 7.82 7.25
CA LEU A 140 -4.99 7.20 6.08
C LEU A 140 -6.07 6.58 5.17
N VAL A 141 -6.06 6.93 3.88
CA VAL A 141 -6.98 6.41 2.85
C VAL A 141 -6.29 5.41 1.94
N THR A 142 -5.13 5.77 1.39
CA THR A 142 -4.31 4.88 0.56
C THR A 142 -2.89 5.42 0.42
N ALA A 143 -1.98 4.59 -0.07
CA ALA A 143 -0.64 5.00 -0.46
C ALA A 143 -0.11 4.10 -1.59
N TYR A 144 0.60 4.69 -2.55
CA TYR A 144 1.24 3.93 -3.63
C TYR A 144 2.38 4.72 -4.30
N PRO A 145 3.37 4.02 -4.89
CA PRO A 145 4.40 4.68 -5.70
C PRO A 145 3.80 5.31 -6.97
N ILE A 146 4.30 6.49 -7.35
CA ILE A 146 3.88 7.26 -8.55
C ILE A 146 5.03 7.57 -9.49
#